data_AF-A0A4R0H502-F1
#
_entry.id   AF-A0A4R0H502-F1
#
_cell.length_a   1.000
_cell.length_b   1.000
_cell.length_c   1.000
_cell.angle_alpha   90.00
_cell.angle_beta   90.00
_cell.angle_gamma   90.00
#
_symmetry.space_group_name_H-M   'P 1'
#
loop_
_entity.id
_entity.type
_entity.pdbx_description
1 polymer ?
#
loop_
_entity_poly.entity_id
_entity_poly.type
_entity_poly.pdbx_seq_one_letter_code
_entity_poly.pdbx_strand_id
1 'polypeptide(L)' 'MGRGRAKAKQTKVARDLKYRTWDTDLDQLKRELSGDQGGDRSANGDNDGDGDDADDYHPRR' A
#
# COMPACT_ATOMS: atom_id res chain seq x y z
N MET A 1 9.06 -15.38 29.43
CA MET A 1 9.05 -16.49 28.44
C MET A 1 7.96 -16.31 27.36
N GLY A 2 7.89 -15.15 26.69
CA GLY A 2 6.79 -14.85 25.73
C GLY A 2 7.23 -14.36 24.35
N ARG A 3 8.46 -13.86 24.21
CA ARG A 3 8.94 -13.24 22.95
C ARG A 3 9.10 -14.24 21.80
N GLY A 4 9.53 -15.47 22.07
CA GLY A 4 9.73 -16.49 21.01
C GLY A 4 8.45 -16.87 20.27
N ARG A 5 7.32 -16.97 21.00
CA ARG A 5 6.01 -17.30 20.42
C ARG A 5 5.46 -16.13 19.60
N ALA A 6 5.60 -14.90 20.10
CA ALA A 6 5.21 -13.70 19.38
C ALA A 6 6.02 -13.56 18.07
N LYS A 7 7.35 -13.71 18.14
CA LYS A 7 8.22 -13.69 16.97
C LYS A 7 7.85 -14.74 15.94
N ALA A 8 7.60 -15.98 16.38
CA ALA A 8 7.18 -17.06 15.49
C ALA A 8 5.84 -16.75 14.78
N LYS A 9 4.86 -16.21 15.50
CA LYS A 9 3.57 -15.77 14.91
C LYS A 9 3.79 -14.67 13.87
N GLN A 10 4.61 -13.66 14.17
CA GLN A 10 4.89 -12.57 13.24
C GLN A 10 5.63 -13.04 12.00
N THR A 11 6.63 -13.93 12.14
CA THR A 11 7.33 -14.52 10.98
C THR A 11 6.39 -15.34 10.09
N LYS A 12 5.42 -16.05 10.68
CA LYS A 12 4.38 -16.76 9.91
C LYS A 12 3.51 -15.78 9.13
N VAL A 13 2.95 -14.77 9.80
CA VAL A 13 2.10 -13.75 9.16
C VAL A 13 2.85 -13.02 8.03
N ALA A 14 4.11 -12.64 8.27
CA ALA A 14 4.93 -11.97 7.26
C ALA A 14 5.22 -12.87 6.04
N ARG A 15 5.46 -14.17 6.26
CA ARG A 15 5.64 -15.13 5.17
C ARG A 15 4.35 -15.29 4.38
N ASP A 16 3.23 -15.46 5.07
CA ASP A 16 1.92 -15.60 4.43
C ASP A 16 1.60 -14.34 3.61
N LEU A 17 1.91 -13.14 4.11
CA LEU A 17 1.73 -11.89 3.36
C LEU A 17 2.66 -11.79 2.15
N LYS A 18 3.94 -12.18 2.29
CA LYS A 18 4.95 -12.06 1.23
C LYS A 18 4.72 -13.05 0.09
N TYR A 19 4.29 -14.26 0.41
CA TYR A 19 4.21 -15.36 -0.55
C TYR A 19 2.77 -15.77 -0.90
N ARG A 20 1.75 -15.10 -0.35
CA ARG A 20 0.38 -15.26 -0.84
C ARG A 20 0.29 -14.66 -2.23
N THR A 21 0.09 -15.51 -3.21
CA THR A 21 -0.34 -15.10 -4.55
C THR A 21 -1.78 -14.61 -4.45
N TRP A 22 -2.03 -13.37 -4.85
CA TRP A 22 -3.40 -12.87 -4.97
C TRP A 22 -3.97 -13.36 -6.29
N ASP A 23 -5.13 -13.99 -6.23
CA ASP A 23 -5.93 -14.22 -7.42
C ASP A 23 -6.66 -12.92 -7.73
N THR A 24 -5.99 -12.05 -8.49
CA THR A 24 -6.56 -10.79 -8.95
C THR A 24 -7.49 -11.09 -10.12
N ASP A 25 -8.75 -10.64 -10.04
CA ASP A 25 -9.68 -10.70 -11.16
C ASP A 25 -9.21 -9.75 -12.28
N LEU A 26 -8.36 -10.29 -13.17
CA LEU A 26 -7.79 -9.56 -14.29
C LEU A 26 -8.88 -9.11 -15.29
N ASP A 27 -10.04 -9.76 -15.30
CA ASP A 27 -11.13 -9.41 -16.19
C ASP A 27 -11.88 -8.16 -15.71
N GLN A 28 -12.00 -7.96 -14.40
CA GLN A 28 -12.45 -6.67 -13.83
C GLN A 28 -11.49 -5.54 -14.19
N LEU A 29 -10.18 -5.73 -13.98
CA LEU A 29 -9.16 -4.72 -14.27
C LEU A 29 -9.16 -4.31 -15.75
N LYS A 30 -9.27 -5.29 -16.67
CA LYS A 30 -9.37 -5.02 -18.11
C LYS A 30 -10.61 -4.19 -18.47
N ARG A 31 -11.76 -4.47 -17.84
CA ARG A 31 -13.00 -3.72 -18.07
C ARG A 31 -12.87 -2.28 -17.62
N GLU A 32 -12.27 -2.03 -16.45
CA GLU A 32 -12.01 -0.67 -15.96
C GLU A 32 -11.03 0.09 -16.88
N LEU A 33 -9.90 -0.53 -17.22
CA LEU A 33 -8.91 0.09 -18.12
C LEU A 33 -9.46 0.40 -19.51
N SER A 34 -10.35 -0.46 -20.02
CA SER A 34 -10.99 -0.26 -21.33
C SER A 34 -12.18 0.71 -21.25
N GLY A 35 -12.77 0.92 -20.07
CA GLY A 35 -13.96 1.73 -19.83
C GLY A 35 -13.69 3.18 -19.38
N ASP A 36 -12.48 3.49 -18.91
CA ASP A 36 -12.13 4.83 -18.37
C ASP A 36 -11.78 5.88 -19.46
N GLN A 37 -11.82 5.53 -20.76
CA GLN A 37 -11.62 6.53 -21.83
C GLN A 37 -12.85 7.42 -22.12
N GLY A 38 -13.95 7.31 -21.36
CA GLY A 38 -15.24 7.88 -21.80
C GLY A 38 -16.16 8.52 -20.77
N GLY A 39 -15.74 8.85 -19.54
CA GLY A 39 -16.69 9.39 -18.56
C GLY A 39 -16.09 10.18 -17.40
N ASP A 40 -16.08 11.50 -17.57
CA ASP A 40 -16.28 12.55 -16.56
C ASP A 40 -15.70 12.32 -15.14
N ARG A 41 -14.52 12.91 -14.88
CA ARG A 41 -14.12 13.32 -13.53
C ARG A 41 -13.69 14.79 -13.57
N SER A 42 -14.63 15.66 -13.88
CA SER A 42 -14.49 17.08 -13.58
C SER A 42 -14.78 17.35 -12.10
N ALA A 43 -13.86 18.10 -11.49
CA ALA A 43 -14.07 19.00 -10.34
C ALA A 43 -14.19 18.43 -8.91
N ASN A 44 -13.12 18.73 -8.16
CA ASN A 44 -13.09 19.32 -6.81
C ASN A 44 -12.91 18.39 -5.59
N GLY A 45 -11.85 18.74 -4.84
CA GLY A 45 -11.51 18.21 -3.54
C GLY A 45 -10.13 18.68 -3.13
N ASP A 46 -9.93 20.01 -3.04
CA ASP A 46 -8.81 20.61 -2.33
C ASP A 46 -8.65 19.94 -0.95
N ASN A 47 -7.44 19.45 -0.63
CA ASN A 47 -7.05 19.26 0.75
C ASN A 47 -5.63 19.80 0.95
N ASP A 48 -5.62 20.81 1.80
CA ASP A 48 -4.55 21.69 2.21
C ASP A 48 -3.34 20.98 2.82
N GLY A 49 -2.25 21.74 2.88
CA GLY A 49 -0.91 21.30 3.26
C GLY A 49 -0.80 20.50 4.56
N ASP A 50 0.02 19.47 4.47
CA ASP A 50 0.80 18.87 5.55
C ASP A 50 2.25 18.96 5.04
N GLY A 51 3.12 19.81 5.57
CA GLY A 51 3.36 19.94 7.01
C GLY A 51 4.69 19.26 7.30
N ASP A 52 5.79 19.93 6.94
CA ASP A 52 7.08 19.87 7.66
C ASP A 52 7.51 18.55 8.34
N ASP A 53 8.22 17.68 7.61
CA ASP A 53 9.09 16.67 8.24
C ASP A 53 10.25 16.24 7.30
N ALA A 54 10.94 17.22 6.73
CA ALA A 54 12.17 17.02 5.95
C ALA A 54 13.44 17.37 6.75
N ASP A 55 13.33 17.48 8.08
CA ASP A 55 14.46 17.72 8.97
C ASP A 55 14.98 16.39 9.53
N ASP A 56 16.30 16.22 9.45
CA ASP A 56 17.11 15.25 10.21
C ASP A 56 17.61 13.95 9.52
N TYR A 57 17.99 14.02 8.24
CA TYR A 57 18.94 13.06 7.67
C TYR A 57 20.39 13.56 7.76
N HIS A 58 20.95 13.58 8.98
CA HIS A 58 22.39 13.76 9.20
C HIS A 58 23.13 12.41 9.20
N PRO A 59 23.87 12.04 8.13
CA PRO A 59 24.77 10.90 8.21
C PRO A 59 25.93 11.26 9.13
N ARG A 60 26.02 10.61 10.30
CA ARG A 60 27.21 10.71 11.15
C ARG A 60 28.40 10.12 10.39
N ARG A 61 29.43 10.95 10.20
CA ARG A 61 30.71 10.61 9.59
C ARG A 61 31.65 9.95 10.59
#